data_AF-A0AA40D5N9-F1
#
_entry.id   AF-A0AA40D5N9-F1
#
_cell.length_a   1.000
_cell.length_b   1.000
_cell.length_c   1.000
_cell.angle_alpha   90.00
_cell.angle_beta   90.00
_cell.angle_gamma   90.00
#
_symmetry.space_group_name_H-M   'P 1'
#
loop_
_entity.id
_entity.type
_entity.pdbx_description
1 polymer ?
#
loop_
_entity_poly.entity_id
_entity_poly.type
_entity_poly.pdbx_seq_one_letter_code
_entity_poly.pdbx_strand_id
1 'polypeptide(L)'
;MPPRSASRLLNASSRRGLFFHQPGVTSSPPLSPIADRHHQQLPNRLSLARLALQASCLSTHSSLGIFQPFGLPAAIDMPKRKTTASKSGGAATTTRQSKRNKTTTTTDPQPTPSPTMPPIPKAKEIFTPLPPSKTNRLLEPGPILLVSTGSVPDGTHNLMTLGFHSMISHSSPTLVGITLGPWDHSYSLLQKTKECVLCVPNVRMAEKVVDIGNLSAADLSDGETKWGRFGVEVVEGERVRAGLVGGEGVIGNLECEVEDERLVGGYHFWVVRVVKGWVSRENFRLDGEGVGGEEGDGDGDGGRMMHHRGDGSFFVGGREGVLDLRGRMTKWRMLQD
;
A
#
# COMPACT_ATOMS: atom_id res chain seq x y z
N MET A 1 -16.87 40.11 -55.99
CA MET A 1 -17.33 41.47 -55.61
C MET A 1 -18.69 41.35 -54.94
N PRO A 2 -18.90 41.96 -53.75
CA PRO A 2 -20.15 41.91 -52.94
C PRO A 2 -21.06 43.13 -53.31
N PRO A 3 -22.29 43.38 -52.76
CA PRO A 3 -22.71 43.43 -51.33
C PRO A 3 -24.05 42.70 -51.01
N ARG A 4 -24.26 42.13 -49.81
CA ARG A 4 -24.73 42.68 -48.50
C ARG A 4 -26.18 43.23 -48.41
N SER A 5 -26.96 42.52 -47.57
CA SER A 5 -27.97 43.01 -46.58
C SER A 5 -29.37 43.41 -47.10
N ALA A 6 -30.50 43.25 -46.39
CA ALA A 6 -30.76 42.97 -44.97
C ALA A 6 -32.15 42.32 -44.72
N SER A 7 -32.27 41.85 -43.48
CA SER A 7 -33.35 41.29 -42.65
C SER A 7 -34.77 41.91 -42.65
N ARG A 8 -35.79 41.05 -42.40
CA ARG A 8 -36.89 41.13 -41.38
C ARG A 8 -37.87 39.94 -41.57
N LEU A 9 -37.93 38.95 -40.68
CA LEU A 9 -38.81 38.79 -39.49
C LEU A 9 -40.33 38.85 -39.77
N LEU A 10 -41.04 37.71 -39.67
CA LEU A 10 -42.05 37.40 -38.62
C LEU A 10 -42.86 36.10 -38.89
N ASN A 11 -42.86 35.22 -37.87
CA ASN A 11 -43.88 34.32 -37.32
C ASN A 11 -45.08 33.77 -38.15
N ALA A 12 -45.26 32.44 -38.09
CA ALA A 12 -46.53 31.74 -37.80
C ALA A 12 -46.21 30.27 -37.45
N SER A 13 -46.19 29.87 -36.18
CA SER A 13 -47.28 29.22 -35.42
C SER A 13 -47.98 28.02 -36.10
N SER A 14 -47.62 26.80 -35.67
CA SER A 14 -48.58 25.71 -35.45
C SER A 14 -47.92 24.59 -34.64
N ARG A 15 -48.17 24.54 -33.33
CA ARG A 15 -47.96 23.34 -32.49
C ARG A 15 -49.31 22.66 -32.33
N ARG A 16 -49.45 21.45 -32.87
CA ARG A 16 -50.57 20.56 -32.58
C ARG A 16 -50.34 19.89 -31.23
N GLY A 17 -51.32 20.02 -30.35
CA GLY A 17 -51.37 19.37 -29.06
C GLY A 17 -51.66 17.88 -29.19
N LEU A 18 -50.98 17.10 -28.35
CA LEU A 18 -51.37 15.74 -27.99
C LEU A 18 -51.66 15.79 -26.48
N PHE A 19 -52.95 15.66 -26.16
CA PHE A 19 -53.44 15.43 -24.81
C PHE A 19 -53.08 14.01 -24.39
N PHE A 20 -52.29 13.87 -23.33
CA PHE A 20 -52.20 12.63 -22.56
C PHE A 20 -52.77 12.87 -21.17
N HIS A 21 -53.78 12.07 -20.86
CA HIS A 21 -54.56 12.03 -19.64
C HIS A 21 -53.70 11.51 -18.47
N GLN A 22 -53.59 12.28 -17.40
CA GLN A 22 -53.02 11.84 -16.12
C GLN A 22 -54.13 11.20 -15.26
N PRO A 23 -53.96 9.98 -14.72
CA PRO A 23 -54.81 9.51 -13.64
C PRO A 23 -54.32 10.08 -12.30
N GLY A 24 -55.26 10.60 -11.52
CA GLY A 24 -55.05 11.30 -10.26
C GLY A 24 -54.38 10.44 -9.19
N VAL A 25 -53.38 11.03 -8.53
CA VAL A 25 -52.83 10.53 -7.28
C VAL A 25 -53.81 10.89 -6.16
N THR A 26 -54.48 9.88 -5.63
CA THR A 26 -55.28 10.00 -4.42
C THR A 26 -54.36 10.22 -3.21
N SER A 27 -54.70 11.23 -2.43
CA SER A 27 -54.10 11.58 -1.14
C SER A 27 -54.09 10.39 -0.17
N SER A 28 -52.91 9.97 0.27
CA SER A 28 -52.74 9.09 1.43
C SER A 28 -53.06 9.83 2.74
N PRO A 29 -53.67 9.17 3.74
CA PRO A 29 -54.01 9.81 5.02
C PRO A 29 -52.77 10.06 5.89
N PRO A 30 -52.84 10.99 6.87
CA PRO A 30 -51.73 11.29 7.75
C PRO A 30 -51.48 10.11 8.72
N LEU A 31 -50.23 9.66 8.80
CA LEU A 31 -49.76 8.78 9.86
C LEU A 31 -49.55 9.61 11.14
N SER A 32 -50.28 9.23 12.18
CA SER A 32 -50.23 9.80 13.53
C SER A 32 -48.84 9.65 14.19
N PRO A 33 -48.50 10.53 15.15
CA PRO A 33 -47.23 10.50 15.85
C PRO A 33 -47.20 9.41 16.94
N ILE A 34 -46.16 8.60 16.98
CA ILE A 34 -45.80 7.81 18.16
C ILE A 34 -44.50 8.40 18.70
N ALA A 35 -44.65 9.28 19.68
CA ALA A 35 -43.59 9.71 20.57
C ALA A 35 -43.71 8.95 21.89
N ASP A 36 -42.55 8.61 22.44
CA ASP A 36 -42.24 8.36 23.86
C ASP A 36 -43.03 7.32 24.66
N ARG A 37 -42.28 6.30 25.13
CA ARG A 37 -42.02 6.07 26.56
C ARG A 37 -41.20 4.79 26.76
N HIS A 38 -40.01 4.93 27.34
CA HIS A 38 -39.58 4.29 28.61
C HIS A 38 -38.05 4.21 28.69
N HIS A 39 -37.46 5.26 29.26
CA HIS A 39 -36.32 5.12 30.16
C HIS A 39 -36.83 4.45 31.44
N GLN A 40 -36.28 3.31 31.84
CA GLN A 40 -36.21 2.93 33.27
C GLN A 40 -34.93 2.14 33.55
N GLN A 41 -34.29 2.57 34.63
CA GLN A 41 -33.01 2.15 35.19
C GLN A 41 -33.07 0.71 35.73
N LEU A 42 -31.99 -0.04 35.58
CA LEU A 42 -31.76 -1.31 36.27
C LEU A 42 -31.11 -1.03 37.65
N PRO A 43 -31.65 -1.54 38.77
CA PRO A 43 -30.99 -1.45 40.07
C PRO A 43 -30.11 -2.67 40.36
N ASN A 44 -28.94 -2.39 40.93
CA ASN A 44 -28.12 -3.33 41.71
C ASN A 44 -28.93 -3.97 42.85
N ARG A 45 -28.76 -5.27 43.09
CA ARG A 45 -28.57 -5.84 44.44
C ARG A 45 -28.16 -7.32 44.43
N LEU A 46 -27.10 -7.60 45.18
CA LEU A 46 -26.68 -8.90 45.70
C LEU A 46 -27.74 -9.49 46.65
N SER A 47 -27.93 -10.81 46.63
CA SER A 47 -27.98 -11.61 47.87
C SER A 47 -27.80 -13.12 47.62
N LEU A 48 -26.98 -13.72 48.48
CA LEU A 48 -26.71 -15.14 48.69
C LEU A 48 -27.96 -16.00 48.92
N ALA A 49 -27.94 -17.23 48.40
CA ALA A 49 -28.60 -18.36 49.03
C ALA A 49 -27.74 -19.63 48.85
N ARG A 50 -27.32 -20.19 49.99
CA ARG A 50 -26.66 -21.49 50.14
C ARG A 50 -27.65 -22.61 49.80
N LEU A 51 -27.19 -23.66 49.13
CA LEU A 51 -27.68 -25.01 49.38
C LEU A 51 -26.50 -25.99 49.33
N ALA A 52 -26.30 -26.70 50.43
CA ALA A 52 -25.36 -27.79 50.60
C ALA A 52 -26.14 -29.11 50.54
N LEU A 53 -25.58 -30.14 49.90
CA LEU A 53 -25.74 -31.57 50.21
C LEU A 53 -24.74 -32.34 49.33
N GLN A 54 -23.57 -32.71 49.87
CA GLN A 54 -23.21 -34.00 50.49
C GLN A 54 -22.43 -34.91 49.52
N ALA A 55 -21.31 -35.39 50.03
CA ALA A 55 -20.32 -36.23 49.36
C ALA A 55 -20.38 -37.67 49.92
N SER A 56 -20.16 -38.64 49.03
CA SER A 56 -19.73 -40.01 49.30
C SER A 56 -19.64 -40.76 47.95
N CYS A 57 -18.77 -41.72 47.65
CA CYS A 57 -17.42 -42.13 48.04
C CYS A 57 -17.14 -43.40 47.20
N LEU A 58 -15.95 -43.52 46.56
CA LEU A 58 -15.34 -44.70 45.91
C LEU A 58 -16.08 -45.28 44.65
N SER A 59 -15.44 -45.78 43.59
CA SER A 59 -14.15 -46.47 43.42
C SER A 59 -13.58 -46.36 41.98
N THR A 60 -12.26 -46.21 41.89
CA THR A 60 -11.29 -46.73 40.90
C THR A 60 -11.76 -47.30 39.54
N HIS A 61 -11.25 -46.71 38.44
CA HIS A 61 -10.36 -47.45 37.53
C HIS A 61 -9.44 -46.50 36.75
N SER A 62 -8.14 -46.78 36.86
CA SER A 62 -7.06 -46.19 36.06
C SER A 62 -7.10 -46.69 34.63
N SER A 63 -6.98 -45.77 33.67
CA SER A 63 -6.37 -46.06 32.38
C SER A 63 -5.62 -44.82 31.91
N LEU A 64 -4.29 -44.95 31.87
CA LEU A 64 -3.35 -43.98 31.34
C LEU A 64 -3.68 -43.67 29.88
N GLY A 65 -4.08 -42.43 29.60
CA GLY A 65 -4.07 -41.84 28.27
C GLY A 65 -2.95 -40.81 28.21
N ILE A 66 -1.87 -41.15 27.52
CA ILE A 66 -0.74 -40.28 27.22
C ILE A 66 -1.25 -39.15 26.31
N PHE A 67 -1.30 -37.91 26.82
CA PHE A 67 -1.53 -36.71 26.02
C PHE A 67 -0.24 -36.39 25.26
N GLN A 68 -0.23 -36.63 23.95
CA GLN A 68 0.77 -36.05 23.06
C GLN A 68 0.36 -34.60 22.71
N PRO A 69 1.27 -33.63 22.73
CA PRO A 69 0.96 -32.30 22.21
C PRO A 69 0.84 -32.38 20.68
N PHE A 70 -0.25 -31.84 20.15
CA PHE A 70 -0.45 -31.63 18.72
C PHE A 70 0.73 -30.84 18.16
N GLY A 71 1.46 -31.46 17.25
CA GLY A 71 2.55 -30.82 16.50
C GLY A 71 2.01 -29.69 15.63
N LEU A 72 2.79 -28.61 15.55
CA LEU A 72 2.64 -27.54 14.56
C LEU A 72 2.57 -28.17 13.15
N PRO A 73 1.70 -27.66 12.24
CA PRO A 73 1.75 -28.10 10.85
C PRO A 73 3.12 -27.73 10.26
N ALA A 74 3.72 -28.69 9.55
CA ALA A 74 4.97 -28.51 8.84
C ALA A 74 4.89 -27.31 7.87
N ALA A 75 5.98 -26.55 7.78
CA ALA A 75 6.14 -25.48 6.82
C ALA A 75 5.78 -25.98 5.42
N ILE A 76 5.02 -25.18 4.68
CA ILE A 76 4.71 -25.42 3.26
C ILE A 76 6.05 -25.39 2.51
N ASP A 77 6.54 -26.58 2.10
CA ASP A 77 7.73 -26.72 1.27
C ASP A 77 7.42 -26.23 -0.15
N MET A 78 7.82 -24.99 -0.45
CA MET A 78 7.75 -24.48 -1.81
C MET A 78 8.87 -25.09 -2.66
N PRO A 79 8.61 -25.45 -3.92
CA PRO A 79 9.59 -26.13 -4.77
C PRO A 79 10.85 -25.27 -4.96
N LYS A 80 12.02 -25.87 -4.65
CA LYS A 80 13.33 -25.25 -4.85
C LYS A 80 13.53 -24.84 -6.31
N ARG A 81 13.81 -23.54 -6.51
CA ARG A 81 14.07 -22.90 -7.81
C ARG A 81 15.28 -23.57 -8.51
N LYS A 82 15.08 -24.08 -9.73
CA LYS A 82 16.17 -24.59 -10.58
C LYS A 82 16.96 -23.40 -11.14
N THR A 83 18.18 -23.21 -10.68
CA THR A 83 19.16 -22.29 -11.29
C THR A 83 19.88 -23.00 -12.43
N THR A 84 19.66 -22.55 -13.67
CA THR A 84 20.47 -22.94 -14.82
C THR A 84 21.74 -22.08 -14.87
N ALA A 85 22.87 -22.64 -14.47
CA ALA A 85 24.18 -22.02 -14.60
C ALA A 85 24.69 -22.12 -16.05
N SER A 86 25.01 -20.96 -16.64
CA SER A 86 25.77 -20.86 -17.89
C SER A 86 27.27 -20.80 -17.58
N LYS A 87 28.04 -21.69 -18.22
CA LYS A 87 29.49 -21.81 -18.13
C LYS A 87 30.19 -21.03 -19.25
N SER A 88 31.25 -20.30 -18.89
CA SER A 88 32.46 -20.04 -19.70
C SER A 88 33.62 -19.86 -18.69
N GLY A 89 34.78 -20.51 -18.70
CA GLY A 89 35.62 -21.06 -19.78
C GLY A 89 36.37 -19.89 -20.44
N GLY A 90 37.68 -19.66 -20.34
CA GLY A 90 38.84 -20.36 -19.79
C GLY A 90 40.06 -19.41 -19.89
N ALA A 91 41.16 -19.78 -19.25
CA ALA A 91 42.35 -18.97 -18.98
C ALA A 91 43.24 -18.64 -20.19
N ALA A 92 44.06 -17.59 -20.06
CA ALA A 92 45.37 -17.51 -20.72
C ALA A 92 46.39 -16.78 -19.83
N THR A 93 47.42 -17.53 -19.44
CA THR A 93 48.61 -17.11 -18.70
C THR A 93 49.65 -16.57 -19.68
N THR A 94 50.21 -15.39 -19.40
CA THR A 94 51.47 -14.96 -20.05
C THR A 94 52.40 -14.26 -19.08
N THR A 95 53.51 -14.93 -18.82
CA THR A 95 54.70 -14.45 -18.10
C THR A 95 55.40 -13.33 -18.89
N ARG A 96 55.76 -12.21 -18.24
CA ARG A 96 56.89 -11.37 -18.71
C ARG A 96 57.51 -10.46 -17.63
N GLN A 97 58.73 -10.85 -17.27
CA GLN A 97 59.94 -10.05 -17.01
C GLN A 97 59.86 -8.74 -16.20
N SER A 98 60.51 -8.82 -15.04
CA SER A 98 61.06 -7.74 -14.23
C SER A 98 61.97 -6.80 -15.04
N LYS A 99 61.65 -5.51 -15.03
CA LYS A 99 62.58 -4.40 -15.30
C LYS A 99 62.54 -3.42 -14.14
N ARG A 100 63.66 -3.35 -13.45
CA ARG A 100 64.03 -2.42 -12.37
C ARG A 100 64.08 -1.00 -12.93
N ASN A 101 63.20 -0.10 -12.47
CA ASN A 101 63.29 1.32 -12.76
C ASN A 101 63.41 2.18 -11.48
N LYS A 102 64.47 2.98 -11.53
CA LYS A 102 64.88 4.20 -10.82
C LYS A 102 63.82 4.89 -9.93
N THR A 103 64.19 5.06 -8.67
CA THR A 103 63.53 5.89 -7.66
C THR A 103 63.43 7.33 -8.15
N THR A 104 62.20 7.80 -8.32
CA THR A 104 61.88 9.21 -8.54
C THR A 104 60.85 9.59 -7.49
N THR A 105 61.22 10.53 -6.62
CA THR A 105 60.40 11.09 -5.55
C THR A 105 59.11 11.65 -6.18
N THR A 106 58.00 10.95 -5.96
CA THR A 106 56.69 11.37 -6.45
C THR A 106 55.93 11.91 -5.25
N THR A 107 55.63 13.21 -5.31
CA THR A 107 54.76 13.94 -4.39
C THR A 107 53.41 13.22 -4.29
N ASP A 108 52.94 12.95 -3.07
CA ASP A 108 51.64 12.34 -2.83
C ASP A 108 50.54 13.11 -3.57
N PRO A 109 49.74 12.46 -4.44
CA PRO A 109 48.55 13.10 -4.96
C PRO A 109 47.58 13.28 -3.79
N GLN A 110 47.14 14.53 -3.57
CA GLN A 110 46.03 14.82 -2.66
C GLN A 110 44.86 13.89 -2.97
N PRO A 111 44.14 13.38 -1.96
CA PRO A 111 42.92 12.63 -2.18
C PRO A 111 41.95 13.52 -2.96
N THR A 112 41.63 13.10 -4.19
CA THR A 112 40.52 13.67 -4.94
C THR A 112 39.27 13.53 -4.08
N PRO A 113 38.49 14.61 -3.86
CA PRO A 113 37.23 14.49 -3.16
C PRO A 113 36.38 13.47 -3.94
N SER A 114 36.03 12.37 -3.26
CA SER A 114 35.08 11.40 -3.79
C SER A 114 33.84 12.17 -4.25
N PRO A 115 33.23 11.85 -5.40
CA PRO A 115 32.04 12.54 -5.86
C PRO A 115 30.97 12.41 -4.77
N THR A 116 30.70 13.51 -4.08
CA THR A 116 29.64 13.60 -3.09
C THR A 116 28.36 13.28 -3.82
N MET A 117 27.71 12.15 -3.50
CA MET A 117 26.42 11.83 -4.10
C MET A 117 25.48 13.02 -3.87
N PRO A 118 24.64 13.36 -4.86
CA PRO A 118 23.64 14.41 -4.66
C PRO A 118 22.81 14.08 -3.41
N PRO A 119 22.46 15.09 -2.60
CA PRO A 119 21.69 14.86 -1.38
C PRO A 119 20.35 14.22 -1.71
N ILE A 120 19.94 13.26 -0.88
CA ILE A 120 18.63 12.61 -0.99
C ILE A 120 17.54 13.68 -0.74
N PRO A 121 16.55 13.83 -1.65
CA PRO A 121 15.52 14.84 -1.50
C PRO A 121 14.57 14.50 -0.36
N LYS A 122 13.95 15.53 0.24
CA LYS A 122 13.02 15.35 1.36
C LYS A 122 11.59 15.16 0.88
N ALA A 123 10.79 14.35 1.59
CA ALA A 123 9.41 14.07 1.22
C ALA A 123 8.57 15.31 0.90
N LYS A 124 8.69 16.38 1.71
CA LYS A 124 7.95 17.64 1.54
C LYS A 124 8.31 18.46 0.29
N GLU A 125 9.45 18.16 -0.33
CA GLU A 125 9.91 18.84 -1.55
C GLU A 125 9.27 18.21 -2.80
N ILE A 126 8.87 16.93 -2.70
CA ILE A 126 8.37 16.13 -3.82
C ILE A 126 6.85 15.86 -3.69
N PHE A 127 6.37 15.64 -2.48
CA PHE A 127 5.01 15.16 -2.22
C PHE A 127 4.18 16.12 -1.39
N THR A 128 2.86 15.99 -1.53
CA THR A 128 1.89 16.70 -0.69
C THR A 128 1.49 15.85 0.50
N PRO A 129 1.43 16.40 1.73
CA PRO A 129 0.99 15.67 2.90
C PRO A 129 -0.44 15.11 2.75
N LEU A 130 -0.60 13.86 3.15
CA LEU A 130 -1.89 13.19 3.31
C LEU A 130 -2.11 12.90 4.81
N PRO A 131 -3.25 13.31 5.40
CA PRO A 131 -3.56 12.92 6.78
C PRO A 131 -3.65 11.39 6.91
N PRO A 132 -3.07 10.77 7.95
CA PRO A 132 -3.16 9.32 8.14
C PRO A 132 -4.61 8.78 8.09
N SER A 133 -5.58 9.54 8.60
CA SER A 133 -7.00 9.17 8.56
C SER A 133 -7.60 9.03 7.15
N LYS A 134 -6.88 9.46 6.10
CA LYS A 134 -7.25 9.34 4.69
C LYS A 134 -6.52 8.22 3.95
N THR A 135 -5.74 7.40 4.66
CA THR A 135 -5.02 6.26 4.09
C THR A 135 -5.93 5.28 3.34
N ASN A 136 -7.18 5.11 3.80
CA ASN A 136 -8.12 4.19 3.15
C ASN A 136 -8.38 4.57 1.68
N ARG A 137 -8.27 5.86 1.31
CA ARG A 137 -8.39 6.32 -0.08
C ARG A 137 -7.31 5.74 -1.00
N LEU A 138 -6.19 5.30 -0.44
CA LEU A 138 -5.10 4.64 -1.16
C LEU A 138 -5.21 3.12 -1.10
N LEU A 139 -5.47 2.56 0.09
CA LEU A 139 -5.31 1.10 0.32
C LEU A 139 -6.59 0.28 0.22
N GLU A 140 -7.77 0.85 0.48
CA GLU A 140 -9.05 0.14 0.43
C GLU A 140 -9.42 -0.40 -0.98
N PRO A 141 -9.01 0.25 -2.09
CA PRO A 141 -9.11 -0.35 -3.43
C PRO A 141 -8.28 -1.63 -3.60
N GLY A 142 -7.35 -1.94 -2.70
CA GLY A 142 -6.46 -3.09 -2.75
C GLY A 142 -5.41 -3.03 -3.86
N PRO A 143 -4.66 -1.92 -4.03
CA PRO A 143 -3.58 -1.87 -5.03
C PRO A 143 -2.42 -2.80 -4.65
N ILE A 144 -1.60 -3.21 -5.61
CA ILE A 144 -0.28 -3.77 -5.31
C ILE A 144 0.58 -2.69 -4.64
N LEU A 145 1.45 -3.08 -3.71
CA LEU A 145 2.34 -2.16 -2.99
C LEU A 145 3.81 -2.47 -3.28
N LEU A 146 4.63 -1.42 -3.23
CA LEU A 146 6.04 -1.54 -2.90
C LEU A 146 6.22 -1.28 -1.41
N VAL A 147 6.99 -2.11 -0.72
CA VAL A 147 7.30 -1.95 0.70
C VAL A 147 8.78 -1.64 0.86
N SER A 148 9.07 -0.47 1.40
CA SER A 148 10.43 -0.06 1.78
C SER A 148 10.65 -0.35 3.26
N THR A 149 11.81 -0.91 3.58
CA THR A 149 12.22 -1.32 4.93
C THR A 149 13.68 -0.99 5.13
N GLY A 150 14.19 -1.02 6.37
CA GLY A 150 15.57 -0.68 6.68
C GLY A 150 15.75 0.83 6.90
N SER A 151 16.96 1.33 6.70
CA SER A 151 17.33 2.70 7.05
C SER A 151 18.10 3.36 5.91
N VAL A 152 17.61 4.52 5.47
CA VAL A 152 18.31 5.37 4.48
C VAL A 152 19.62 5.91 5.06
N PRO A 153 19.65 6.51 6.26
CA PRO A 153 20.91 6.98 6.88
C PRO A 153 21.97 5.87 7.03
N ASP A 154 21.55 4.64 7.35
CA ASP A 154 22.48 3.52 7.54
C ASP A 154 22.81 2.77 6.24
N GLY A 155 22.23 3.16 5.10
CA GLY A 155 22.44 2.49 3.82
C GLY A 155 21.89 1.05 3.75
N THR A 156 20.96 0.68 4.63
CA THR A 156 20.40 -0.69 4.73
C THR A 156 19.01 -0.85 4.13
N HIS A 157 18.53 0.18 3.45
CA HIS A 157 17.16 0.25 2.93
C HIS A 157 16.94 -0.72 1.75
N ASN A 158 15.82 -1.42 1.76
CA ASN A 158 15.46 -2.43 0.75
C ASN A 158 14.01 -2.27 0.29
N LEU A 159 13.71 -2.76 -0.91
CA LEU A 159 12.36 -2.84 -1.48
C LEU A 159 11.87 -4.28 -1.62
N MET A 160 10.58 -4.47 -1.49
CA MET A 160 9.87 -5.68 -1.93
C MET A 160 8.49 -5.31 -2.49
N THR A 161 7.84 -6.26 -3.13
CA THR A 161 6.48 -6.12 -3.66
C THR A 161 5.51 -6.89 -2.78
N LEU A 162 4.37 -6.29 -2.44
CA LEU A 162 3.38 -6.86 -1.52
C LEU A 162 1.96 -6.76 -2.08
N GLY A 163 1.31 -7.91 -2.24
CA GLY A 163 -0.12 -7.99 -2.59
C GLY A 163 -1.04 -8.27 -1.39
N PHE A 164 -0.53 -8.81 -0.29
CA PHE A 164 -1.35 -9.24 0.84
C PHE A 164 -1.35 -8.17 1.95
N HIS A 165 -2.27 -7.21 1.82
CA HIS A 165 -2.50 -6.16 2.81
C HIS A 165 -3.99 -5.82 2.97
N SER A 166 -4.34 -5.12 4.05
CA SER A 166 -5.71 -4.63 4.27
C SER A 166 -5.74 -3.46 5.27
N MET A 167 -6.73 -2.56 5.13
CA MET A 167 -7.06 -1.58 6.17
C MET A 167 -7.66 -2.27 7.40
N ILE A 168 -7.17 -1.95 8.60
CA ILE A 168 -7.70 -2.46 9.88
C ILE A 168 -8.51 -1.39 10.61
N SER A 169 -8.04 -0.14 10.60
CA SER A 169 -8.72 0.99 11.27
C SER A 169 -8.51 2.29 10.50
N HIS A 170 -9.56 3.10 10.38
CA HIS A 170 -9.50 4.41 9.72
C HIS A 170 -8.75 5.45 10.56
N SER A 171 -8.96 5.46 11.88
CA SER A 171 -8.43 6.50 12.78
C SER A 171 -8.35 6.02 14.23
N SER A 172 -7.56 6.74 15.02
CA SER A 172 -7.35 6.53 16.47
C SER A 172 -6.97 5.10 16.89
N PRO A 173 -5.89 4.49 16.36
CA PRO A 173 -5.01 4.96 15.28
C PRO A 173 -5.41 4.43 13.89
N THR A 174 -4.82 4.97 12.82
CA THR A 174 -4.94 4.41 11.46
C THR A 174 -4.04 3.18 11.35
N LEU A 175 -4.63 2.01 11.12
CA LEU A 175 -3.93 0.72 11.12
C LEU A 175 -4.07 -0.01 9.79
N VAL A 176 -2.98 -0.65 9.38
CA VAL A 176 -2.89 -1.50 8.18
C VAL A 176 -2.31 -2.85 8.58
N GLY A 177 -2.87 -3.92 8.04
CA GLY A 177 -2.31 -5.27 8.13
C GLY A 177 -1.49 -5.58 6.89
N ILE A 178 -0.28 -6.12 7.06
CA ILE A 178 0.57 -6.58 5.96
C ILE A 178 1.11 -7.99 6.23
N THR A 179 1.21 -8.82 5.20
CA THR A 179 1.85 -10.14 5.31
C THR A 179 3.27 -10.07 4.77
N LEU A 180 4.26 -10.22 5.64
CA LEU A 180 5.67 -10.15 5.29
C LEU A 180 6.41 -11.25 6.06
N GLY A 181 6.99 -12.21 5.34
CA GLY A 181 7.52 -13.45 5.94
C GLY A 181 9.03 -13.60 5.82
N PRO A 182 9.64 -14.58 6.51
CA PRO A 182 11.08 -14.78 6.59
C PRO A 182 11.76 -15.16 5.25
N TRP A 183 10.97 -15.43 4.21
CA TRP A 183 11.46 -15.59 2.84
C TRP A 183 11.87 -14.26 2.19
N ASP A 184 11.45 -13.12 2.74
CA ASP A 184 11.79 -11.78 2.28
C ASP A 184 12.96 -11.20 3.08
N HIS A 185 13.98 -10.63 2.41
CA HIS A 185 15.05 -9.91 3.10
C HIS A 185 14.52 -8.77 3.97
N SER A 186 13.43 -8.14 3.53
CA SER A 186 12.70 -7.09 4.27
C SER A 186 12.18 -7.54 5.64
N TYR A 187 12.06 -8.85 5.92
CA TYR A 187 11.56 -9.35 7.19
C TYR A 187 12.49 -9.02 8.35
N SER A 188 13.78 -9.34 8.19
CA SER A 188 14.77 -9.07 9.24
C SER A 188 14.97 -7.57 9.43
N LEU A 189 14.85 -6.78 8.35
CA LEU A 189 14.90 -5.32 8.40
C LEU A 189 13.70 -4.76 9.16
N LEU A 190 12.46 -5.16 8.83
CA LEU A 190 11.26 -4.70 9.54
C LEU A 190 11.28 -5.12 11.01
N GLN A 191 11.73 -6.34 11.31
CA GLN A 191 11.89 -6.82 12.68
C GLN A 191 12.90 -5.97 13.46
N LYS A 192 13.99 -5.55 12.81
CA LYS A 192 15.05 -4.73 13.43
C LYS A 192 14.66 -3.26 13.59
N THR A 193 14.08 -2.65 12.55
CA THR A 193 13.83 -1.19 12.52
C THR A 193 12.47 -0.80 13.06
N LYS A 194 11.49 -1.72 13.05
CA LYS A 194 10.08 -1.47 13.38
C LYS A 194 9.43 -0.37 12.53
N GLU A 195 9.99 -0.12 11.36
CA GLU A 195 9.63 0.98 10.47
C GLU A 195 9.60 0.51 9.02
N CYS A 196 8.59 0.94 8.28
CA CYS A 196 8.48 0.73 6.84
C CYS A 196 7.77 1.89 6.15
N VAL A 197 7.85 1.90 4.82
CA VAL A 197 6.99 2.73 3.97
C VAL A 197 6.19 1.83 3.04
N LEU A 198 4.87 2.06 2.97
CA LEU A 198 3.99 1.44 1.98
C LEU A 198 3.80 2.42 0.83
N CYS A 199 4.34 2.10 -0.35
CA CYS A 199 4.19 2.89 -1.56
C CYS A 199 3.10 2.27 -2.45
N VAL A 200 2.21 3.12 -2.96
CA VAL A 200 1.24 2.79 -4.00
C VAL A 200 1.80 3.22 -5.36
N PRO A 201 2.32 2.29 -6.20
CA PRO A 201 2.74 2.58 -7.56
C PRO A 201 1.54 2.70 -8.52
N ASN A 202 1.72 3.46 -9.59
CA ASN A 202 0.81 3.44 -10.75
C ASN A 202 1.23 2.38 -11.78
N VAL A 203 0.39 2.20 -12.79
CA VAL A 203 0.59 1.23 -13.89
C VAL A 203 1.91 1.40 -14.65
N ARG A 204 2.51 2.59 -14.69
CA ARG A 204 3.80 2.81 -15.38
C ARG A 204 4.97 2.11 -14.69
N MET A 205 4.80 1.73 -13.41
CA MET A 205 5.80 0.96 -12.68
C MET A 205 5.56 -0.55 -12.74
N ALA A 206 4.59 -1.06 -13.51
CA ALA A 206 4.17 -2.47 -13.48
C ALA A 206 5.34 -3.45 -13.65
N GLU A 207 6.19 -3.27 -14.67
CA GLU A 207 7.36 -4.12 -14.91
C GLU A 207 8.33 -4.08 -13.71
N LYS A 208 8.68 -2.87 -13.24
CA LYS A 208 9.55 -2.70 -12.06
C LYS A 208 8.98 -3.38 -10.82
N VAL A 209 7.67 -3.29 -10.60
CA VAL A 209 6.99 -3.90 -9.45
C VAL A 209 7.09 -5.42 -9.50
N VAL A 210 6.93 -6.02 -10.68
CA VAL A 210 7.12 -7.47 -10.84
C VAL A 210 8.58 -7.84 -10.62
N ASP A 211 9.52 -7.12 -11.22
CA ASP A 211 10.95 -7.42 -11.14
C ASP A 211 11.50 -7.28 -9.70
N ILE A 212 11.10 -6.23 -8.98
CA ILE A 212 11.44 -6.02 -7.56
C ILE A 212 10.96 -7.18 -6.69
N GLY A 213 9.78 -7.74 -7.01
CA GLY A 213 9.19 -8.88 -6.31
C GLY A 213 9.87 -10.22 -6.63
N ASN A 214 10.65 -10.30 -7.73
CA ASN A 214 11.30 -11.54 -8.19
C ASN A 214 12.82 -11.59 -7.92
N LEU A 215 13.36 -10.56 -7.27
CA LEU A 215 14.76 -10.44 -6.90
C LEU A 215 14.89 -10.30 -5.39
N SER A 216 15.71 -11.10 -4.71
CA SER A 216 16.05 -10.85 -3.29
C SER A 216 17.25 -9.92 -3.18
N ALA A 217 17.42 -9.24 -2.05
CA ALA A 217 18.66 -8.50 -1.77
C ALA A 217 19.89 -9.44 -1.73
N ALA A 218 19.68 -10.73 -1.44
CA ALA A 218 20.73 -11.74 -1.47
C ALA A 218 21.18 -12.14 -2.89
N ASP A 219 20.40 -11.80 -3.92
CA ASP A 219 20.73 -12.07 -5.33
C ASP A 219 21.53 -10.92 -5.97
N LEU A 220 21.74 -9.83 -5.24
CA LEU A 220 22.49 -8.65 -5.69
C LEU A 220 23.99 -8.83 -5.52
N SER A 221 24.77 -8.18 -6.38
CA SER A 221 26.23 -8.12 -6.24
C SER A 221 26.63 -7.18 -5.09
N ASP A 222 27.85 -7.32 -4.58
CA ASP A 222 28.38 -6.46 -3.51
C ASP A 222 28.26 -4.97 -3.87
N GLY A 223 27.60 -4.20 -3.00
CA GLY A 223 27.37 -2.76 -3.17
C GLY A 223 26.20 -2.40 -4.10
N GLU A 224 25.56 -3.38 -4.73
CA GLU A 224 24.36 -3.16 -5.54
C GLU A 224 23.10 -3.09 -4.65
N THR A 225 22.16 -2.20 -4.99
CA THR A 225 20.88 -2.08 -4.30
C THR A 225 19.74 -2.25 -5.28
N LYS A 226 18.56 -2.71 -4.81
CA LYS A 226 17.35 -2.73 -5.65
C LYS A 226 17.00 -1.34 -6.19
N TRP A 227 17.22 -0.30 -5.37
CA TRP A 227 17.01 1.09 -5.74
C TRP A 227 17.84 1.47 -6.98
N GLY A 228 19.15 1.18 -6.95
CA GLY A 228 20.03 1.40 -8.09
C GLY A 228 19.70 0.50 -9.29
N ARG A 229 19.53 -0.81 -9.06
CA ARG A 229 19.23 -1.82 -10.10
C ARG A 229 18.02 -1.45 -10.95
N PHE A 230 16.95 -0.96 -10.31
CA PHE A 230 15.67 -0.67 -10.96
C PHE A 230 15.45 0.82 -11.26
N GLY A 231 16.46 1.67 -11.01
CA GLY A 231 16.35 3.12 -11.17
C GLY A 231 15.15 3.67 -10.41
N VAL A 232 15.03 3.31 -9.14
CA VAL A 232 14.00 3.82 -8.22
C VAL A 232 14.65 4.86 -7.33
N GLU A 233 14.10 6.06 -7.34
CA GLU A 233 14.57 7.15 -6.50
C GLU A 233 14.21 6.90 -5.03
N VAL A 234 15.16 7.18 -4.13
CA VAL A 234 14.95 7.18 -2.69
C VAL A 234 14.62 8.61 -2.26
N VAL A 235 13.58 8.78 -1.45
CA VAL A 235 13.20 10.06 -0.85
C VAL A 235 13.26 9.93 0.68
N GLU A 236 13.83 10.92 1.37
CA GLU A 236 13.95 10.93 2.83
C GLU A 236 12.57 11.12 3.49
N GLY A 237 12.23 10.23 4.42
CA GLY A 237 11.00 10.28 5.21
C GLY A 237 11.02 11.34 6.30
N GLU A 238 9.84 11.72 6.80
CA GLU A 238 9.72 12.73 7.86
C GLU A 238 9.66 12.10 9.26
N ARG A 239 9.10 10.88 9.36
CA ARG A 239 8.77 10.21 10.62
C ARG A 239 9.47 8.85 10.75
N VAL A 240 9.85 8.21 9.65
CA VAL A 240 10.55 6.92 9.65
C VAL A 240 11.89 7.00 8.90
N ARG A 241 12.82 6.09 9.23
CA ARG A 241 14.13 5.96 8.57
C ARG A 241 14.07 5.19 7.25
N ALA A 242 13.00 4.42 7.02
CA ALA A 242 12.76 3.75 5.74
C ALA A 242 12.53 4.80 4.64
N GLY A 243 13.13 4.58 3.47
CA GLY A 243 13.04 5.53 2.36
C GLY A 243 11.68 5.49 1.68
N LEU A 244 11.15 6.65 1.33
CA LEU A 244 9.98 6.74 0.44
C LEU A 244 10.41 6.41 -0.99
N VAL A 245 9.48 5.87 -1.76
CA VAL A 245 9.67 5.64 -3.19
C VAL A 245 9.40 6.96 -3.92
N GLY A 246 10.39 7.43 -4.68
CA GLY A 246 10.31 8.61 -5.54
C GLY A 246 10.00 8.29 -7.00
N GLY A 247 9.95 9.34 -7.83
CA GLY A 247 9.69 9.27 -9.27
C GLY A 247 8.22 9.41 -9.69
N GLU A 248 8.03 9.63 -11.00
CA GLU A 248 6.74 9.94 -11.65
C GLU A 248 5.70 8.80 -11.55
N GLY A 249 6.14 7.59 -11.23
CA GLY A 249 5.29 6.41 -11.12
C GLY A 249 4.54 6.27 -9.80
N VAL A 250 4.71 7.21 -8.87
CA VAL A 250 4.22 7.09 -7.49
C VAL A 250 2.89 7.80 -7.30
N ILE A 251 1.88 7.08 -6.79
CA ILE A 251 0.59 7.66 -6.38
C ILE A 251 0.72 8.24 -4.96
N GLY A 252 1.30 7.46 -4.04
CA GLY A 252 1.55 7.90 -2.68
C GLY A 252 2.44 6.98 -1.87
N ASN A 253 2.93 7.51 -0.75
CA ASN A 253 3.74 6.80 0.24
C ASN A 253 3.10 6.96 1.63
N LEU A 254 3.15 5.90 2.43
CA LEU A 254 2.65 5.87 3.79
C LEU A 254 3.78 5.45 4.71
N GLU A 255 4.22 6.36 5.57
CA GLU A 255 5.21 6.07 6.61
C GLU A 255 4.53 5.32 7.75
N CYS A 256 5.11 4.19 8.13
CA CYS A 256 4.50 3.23 9.03
C CYS A 256 5.47 2.76 10.13
N GLU A 257 4.94 2.61 11.34
CA GLU A 257 5.62 1.99 12.48
C GLU A 257 4.91 0.68 12.84
N VAL A 258 5.65 -0.35 13.27
CA VAL A 258 5.05 -1.60 13.75
C VAL A 258 4.28 -1.33 15.03
N GLU A 259 3.00 -1.74 15.05
CA GLU A 259 2.08 -1.54 16.17
C GLU A 259 1.83 -2.84 16.94
N ASP A 260 1.66 -3.97 16.24
CA ASP A 260 1.38 -5.27 16.86
C ASP A 260 2.02 -6.42 16.07
N GLU A 261 2.68 -7.33 16.80
CA GLU A 261 3.43 -8.46 16.27
C GLU A 261 2.86 -9.83 16.71
N ARG A 262 1.75 -9.86 17.45
CA ARG A 262 1.19 -11.10 18.01
C ARG A 262 0.87 -12.16 16.97
N LEU A 263 0.58 -11.76 15.74
CA LEU A 263 0.27 -12.66 14.62
C LEU A 263 1.48 -12.96 13.72
N VAL A 264 2.65 -12.37 13.98
CA VAL A 264 3.84 -12.54 13.13
C VAL A 264 4.35 -13.98 13.17
N GLY A 265 4.37 -14.61 14.35
CA GLY A 265 4.88 -15.97 14.51
C GLY A 265 4.04 -17.04 13.79
N GLY A 266 2.72 -16.87 13.74
CA GLY A 266 1.80 -17.85 13.14
C GLY A 266 1.38 -17.56 11.71
N TYR A 267 1.30 -16.28 11.34
CA TYR A 267 0.73 -15.83 10.08
C TYR A 267 1.63 -14.88 9.29
N HIS A 268 2.78 -14.48 9.86
CA HIS A 268 3.63 -13.43 9.29
C HIS A 268 2.86 -12.12 9.03
N PHE A 269 1.82 -11.91 9.84
CA PHE A 269 0.91 -10.79 9.73
C PHE A 269 1.33 -9.70 10.74
N TRP A 270 1.71 -8.56 10.20
CA TRP A 270 2.14 -7.39 10.95
C TRP A 270 1.02 -6.38 10.96
N VAL A 271 0.71 -5.82 12.13
CA VAL A 271 -0.10 -4.61 12.22
C VAL A 271 0.85 -3.43 12.25
N VAL A 272 0.69 -2.50 11.32
CA VAL A 272 1.47 -1.27 11.25
C VAL A 272 0.54 -0.06 11.40
N ARG A 273 1.00 0.94 12.16
CA ARG A 273 0.34 2.23 12.31
C ARG A 273 0.89 3.22 11.30
N VAL A 274 0.00 3.86 10.56
CA VAL A 274 0.37 4.94 9.64
C VAL A 274 0.61 6.22 10.43
N VAL A 275 1.84 6.74 10.35
CA VAL A 275 2.26 7.95 11.09
C VAL A 275 2.30 9.20 10.22
N LYS A 276 2.44 9.04 8.90
CA LYS A 276 2.39 10.12 7.91
C LYS A 276 2.02 9.55 6.54
N GLY A 277 1.22 10.29 5.77
CA GLY A 277 0.98 9.99 4.36
C GLY A 277 1.52 11.10 3.45
N TRP A 278 1.82 10.71 2.22
CA TRP A 278 2.33 11.56 1.15
C TRP A 278 1.71 11.15 -0.18
N VAL A 279 1.35 12.12 -1.01
CA VAL A 279 0.74 11.86 -2.33
C VAL A 279 1.37 12.71 -3.40
N SER A 280 1.46 12.17 -4.61
CA SER A 280 1.82 12.93 -5.80
C SER A 280 0.62 13.74 -6.26
N ARG A 281 0.80 15.05 -6.49
CA ARG A 281 -0.28 15.91 -7.03
C ARG A 281 -0.68 15.52 -8.45
N GLU A 282 0.25 14.95 -9.19
CA GLU A 282 0.07 14.54 -10.58
C GLU A 282 -0.63 13.20 -10.72
N ASN A 283 -0.65 12.38 -9.66
CA ASN A 283 -1.16 11.01 -9.70
C ASN A 283 -2.28 10.76 -8.69
N PHE A 284 -2.55 11.67 -7.75
CA PHE A 284 -3.60 11.48 -6.75
C PHE A 284 -4.40 12.75 -6.46
N ARG A 285 -5.72 12.59 -6.34
CA ARG A 285 -6.64 13.63 -5.87
C ARG A 285 -7.57 13.09 -4.78
N LEU A 286 -7.72 13.88 -3.71
CA LEU A 286 -8.55 13.52 -2.55
C LEU A 286 -10.05 13.67 -2.81
N ASP A 287 -10.45 14.51 -3.76
CA ASP A 287 -11.85 14.77 -4.11
C ASP A 287 -12.55 13.59 -4.79
N GLY A 288 -11.80 12.50 -5.06
CA GLY A 288 -12.29 11.29 -5.70
C GLY A 288 -12.40 11.40 -7.21
N GLU A 289 -12.02 12.54 -7.78
CA GLU A 289 -11.93 12.71 -9.22
C GLU A 289 -10.71 11.97 -9.76
N GLY A 290 -10.86 11.38 -10.94
CA GLY A 290 -9.75 10.74 -11.64
C GLY A 290 -8.60 11.72 -11.88
N VAL A 291 -7.36 11.24 -11.79
CA VAL A 291 -6.19 12.05 -12.11
C VAL A 291 -5.90 11.90 -13.60
N GLY A 292 -6.59 12.73 -14.37
CA GLY A 292 -6.63 12.72 -15.83
C GLY A 292 -7.75 13.63 -16.28
N GLY A 293 -7.42 14.92 -16.47
CA GLY A 293 -8.37 15.89 -17.00
C GLY A 293 -8.73 15.58 -18.44
N GLU A 294 -9.93 15.98 -18.83
CA GLU A 294 -10.31 16.16 -20.22
C GLU A 294 -9.19 16.90 -20.98
N GLU A 295 -8.79 16.37 -22.13
CA GLU A 295 -7.95 17.03 -23.14
C GLU A 295 -6.71 17.78 -22.61
N GLY A 296 -5.63 17.06 -22.31
CA GLY A 296 -4.32 17.70 -22.07
C GLY A 296 -3.17 16.70 -21.88
N ASP A 297 -2.41 16.47 -22.95
CA ASP A 297 -0.98 16.11 -23.08
C ASP A 297 -0.33 15.03 -22.17
N GLY A 298 -1.09 14.31 -21.34
CA GLY A 298 -0.63 13.16 -20.56
C GLY A 298 -1.42 11.91 -20.91
N ASP A 299 -0.77 10.74 -20.93
CA ASP A 299 -1.38 9.46 -21.36
C ASP A 299 -2.51 8.93 -20.43
N GLY A 300 -2.96 9.71 -19.44
CA GLY A 300 -4.11 9.38 -18.58
C GLY A 300 -3.85 8.24 -17.59
N ASP A 301 -2.60 7.76 -17.53
CA ASP A 301 -2.25 6.55 -16.78
C ASP A 301 -1.67 6.82 -15.38
N GLY A 302 -1.33 8.08 -15.08
CA GLY A 302 -0.59 8.47 -13.87
C GLY A 302 -1.29 8.13 -12.54
N GLY A 303 -2.62 8.26 -12.48
CA GLY A 303 -3.40 7.91 -11.30
C GLY A 303 -3.91 6.47 -11.23
N ARG A 304 -3.57 5.62 -12.21
CA ARG A 304 -4.19 4.29 -12.30
C ARG A 304 -3.46 3.27 -11.43
N MET A 305 -4.16 2.79 -10.41
CA MET A 305 -3.74 1.68 -9.57
C MET A 305 -3.79 0.36 -10.34
N MET A 306 -2.95 -0.58 -9.93
CA MET A 306 -2.94 -1.95 -10.44
C MET A 306 -3.11 -2.95 -9.29
N HIS A 307 -3.85 -4.03 -9.55
CA HIS A 307 -4.28 -5.03 -8.57
C HIS A 307 -3.84 -6.41 -9.05
N HIS A 308 -2.95 -7.05 -8.30
CA HIS A 308 -2.38 -8.35 -8.69
C HIS A 308 -3.43 -9.45 -8.61
N ARG A 309 -3.46 -10.33 -9.62
CA ARG A 309 -4.40 -11.45 -9.72
C ARG A 309 -3.78 -12.80 -9.35
N GLY A 310 -2.54 -12.81 -8.87
CA GLY A 310 -1.68 -13.99 -8.96
C GLY A 310 -0.88 -13.98 -10.27
N ASP A 311 0.02 -14.95 -10.43
CA ASP A 311 0.79 -15.31 -11.65
C ASP A 311 1.53 -14.22 -12.44
N GLY A 312 1.52 -12.96 -11.98
CA GLY A 312 2.11 -11.83 -12.68
C GLY A 312 1.12 -11.04 -13.53
N SER A 313 -0.17 -11.42 -13.54
CA SER A 313 -1.23 -10.63 -14.18
C SER A 313 -1.86 -9.62 -13.22
N PHE A 314 -2.39 -8.51 -13.79
CA PHE A 314 -2.97 -7.40 -13.02
C PHE A 314 -4.30 -6.93 -13.63
N PHE A 315 -5.23 -6.53 -12.77
CA PHE A 315 -6.28 -5.59 -13.15
C PHE A 315 -5.76 -4.16 -13.00
N VAL A 316 -6.14 -3.27 -13.91
CA VAL A 316 -5.77 -1.85 -13.87
C VAL A 316 -7.04 -1.02 -13.73
N GLY A 317 -6.97 0.03 -12.91
CA GLY A 317 -8.06 1.00 -12.79
C GLY A 317 -8.50 1.52 -14.16
N GLY A 318 -9.81 1.61 -14.39
CA GLY A 318 -10.38 2.01 -15.68
C GLY A 318 -9.98 3.42 -16.11
N ARG A 319 -9.94 3.66 -17.42
CA ARG A 319 -9.71 5.00 -18.01
C ARG A 319 -10.96 5.88 -17.97
N GLU A 320 -12.14 5.28 -17.95
CA GLU A 320 -13.44 5.97 -18.09
C GLU A 320 -13.97 6.56 -16.77
N GLY A 321 -13.11 6.68 -15.75
CA GLY A 321 -13.40 7.42 -14.52
C GLY A 321 -13.79 6.55 -13.31
N VAL A 322 -14.13 7.25 -12.22
CA VAL A 322 -14.52 6.68 -10.93
C VAL A 322 -16.04 6.68 -10.84
N LEU A 323 -16.63 5.55 -10.44
CA LEU A 323 -18.06 5.50 -10.14
C LEU A 323 -18.34 6.21 -8.81
N ASP A 324 -18.81 7.45 -8.87
CA ASP A 324 -19.14 8.23 -7.67
C ASP A 324 -20.55 7.90 -7.14
N LEU A 325 -20.60 7.21 -6.01
CA LEU A 325 -21.83 6.90 -5.27
C LEU A 325 -21.86 7.59 -3.89
N ARG A 326 -21.13 8.68 -3.67
CA ARG A 326 -21.11 9.41 -2.38
C ARG A 326 -22.51 9.79 -1.90
N GLY A 327 -23.40 10.17 -2.81
CA GLY A 327 -24.81 10.46 -2.51
C GLY A 327 -25.60 9.28 -1.88
N ARG A 328 -25.12 8.04 -2.04
CA ARG A 328 -25.70 6.82 -1.46
C ARG A 328 -25.13 6.47 -0.09
N MET A 329 -24.00 7.04 0.31
CA MET A 329 -23.28 6.75 1.55
C MET A 329 -23.91 7.45 2.78
N THR A 330 -25.22 7.29 2.98
CA THR A 330 -25.99 8.03 3.98
C THR A 330 -25.66 7.68 5.43
N LYS A 331 -25.20 6.46 5.69
CA LYS A 331 -24.79 5.99 7.03
C LYS A 331 -23.41 6.49 7.45
N TRP A 332 -22.52 6.70 6.47
CA TRP A 332 -21.08 6.94 6.70
C TRP A 332 -20.66 8.36 6.33
N ARG A 333 -21.56 9.34 6.54
CA ARG A 333 -21.30 10.74 6.19
C ARG A 333 -20.05 11.32 6.88
N MET A 334 -19.73 10.84 8.08
CA MET A 334 -18.53 11.26 8.81
C MET A 334 -17.21 10.85 8.12
N LEU A 335 -17.26 9.90 7.17
CA LEU A 335 -16.10 9.45 6.39
C LEU A 335 -16.04 10.12 5.01
N GLN A 336 -17.02 10.96 4.67
CA GLN A 336 -16.99 11.76 3.46
C GLN A 336 -16.17 13.04 3.69
N ASP A 337 -15.54 13.51 2.63
CA ASP A 337 -14.80 14.78 2.55
C ASP A 337 -15.65 15.83 1.86
#